data_AF-A0A9P4MKS2-F1
#
_entry.id   AF-A0A9P4MKS2-F1
#
_cell.length_a   1.000
_cell.length_b   1.000
_cell.length_c   1.000
_cell.angle_alpha   90.00
_cell.angle_beta   90.00
_cell.angle_gamma   90.00
#
_symmetry.space_group_name_H-M   'P 1'
#
loop_
_entity.id
_entity.type
_entity.pdbx_description
1 polymer ?
#
loop_
_entity_poly.entity_id
_entity_poly.type
_entity_poly.pdbx_seq_one_letter_code
_entity_poly.pdbx_strand_id
1 'polypeptide(L)'
;MLSPDKANEGASSWSGWSSFESKVITFAINADNKFMAPTEYRSPTAFQAFLRSGNKPSRSIHILEGLAPSFISTICDHFRIHPSVFADHHRLVAFSERVTGESGGIPFLPSSIEGRRHVSLKYHEALTVYPRPTGFRNLCQTTGRHLMATRISETLSEVMIARRKCTVWSRKLGYDGWDCLVICDPPIRRILTGPTTKHGFNVATSQYNGGYLDFTPCDSQLHAPSGPPFTSLLDDISFYIRNHSARLDVNDPLCALLFIEKIIASHFMKTIEFVESTLEKLQWTLSRRTNLSEFTLTSAERHFSDIQAWERRVNEFKNDLLGIMLQLRIAPGQLDLDRAGTLKPSATDFRFLHHRLTELSQVVSRVNGSIASLVSFTGSRSALKAQELSLQMADQSIRDANNIKALTILGLVFIPFSYTASLFSMADGYSPSGGSFWIYFAVSLPLTGLLVLGYFFLTKNLHWK
;
A
#
# COMPACT_ATOMS: atom_id res chain seq x y z
N MET A 1 -17.74 37.23 -6.92
CA MET A 1 -18.55 36.04 -6.60
C MET A 1 -18.73 35.25 -7.88
N LEU A 2 -17.76 34.41 -8.22
CA LEU A 2 -17.77 33.54 -9.41
C LEU A 2 -17.48 32.13 -8.90
N SER A 3 -18.38 31.21 -9.21
CA SER A 3 -18.41 29.83 -8.72
C SER A 3 -17.18 29.03 -9.18
N PRO A 4 -16.51 28.26 -8.30
CA PRO A 4 -15.31 27.48 -8.63
C PRO A 4 -15.58 26.08 -9.23
N ASP A 5 -16.83 25.72 -9.54
CA ASP A 5 -17.21 24.31 -9.71
C ASP A 5 -17.42 23.80 -11.16
N LYS A 6 -16.96 24.50 -12.21
CA LYS A 6 -17.24 24.07 -13.60
C LYS A 6 -16.03 23.81 -14.51
N ALA A 7 -14.84 23.56 -13.96
CA ALA A 7 -13.65 23.23 -14.76
C ALA A 7 -13.19 21.75 -14.68
N ASN A 8 -13.90 20.87 -13.96
CA ASN A 8 -13.41 19.52 -13.63
C ASN A 8 -14.22 18.35 -14.22
N GLU A 9 -15.15 18.59 -15.13
CA GLU A 9 -15.92 17.54 -15.80
C GLU A 9 -15.35 17.23 -17.19
N GLY A 10 -14.27 16.43 -17.24
CA GLY A 10 -13.63 16.14 -18.52
C GLY A 10 -12.53 15.08 -18.51
N ALA A 11 -12.71 13.97 -17.78
CA ALA A 11 -12.09 12.66 -18.09
C ALA A 11 -12.60 11.60 -17.11
N SER A 12 -13.69 10.95 -17.46
CA SER A 12 -14.22 9.79 -16.76
C SER A 12 -13.40 8.54 -17.12
N SER A 13 -12.70 7.96 -16.13
CA SER A 13 -11.84 6.75 -16.23
C SER A 13 -10.48 6.94 -16.93
N TRP A 14 -9.48 6.15 -16.52
CA TRP A 14 -8.16 6.13 -17.16
C TRP A 14 -8.31 5.73 -18.64
N SER A 15 -7.89 6.61 -19.55
CA SER A 15 -8.11 6.48 -20.99
C SER A 15 -6.89 5.97 -21.77
N GLY A 16 -5.87 5.44 -21.08
CA GLY A 16 -4.62 5.01 -21.70
C GLY A 16 -3.52 6.06 -21.63
N TRP A 17 -2.38 5.76 -22.27
CA TRP A 17 -1.23 6.68 -22.36
C TRP A 17 -1.58 7.88 -23.24
N SER A 18 -1.57 9.09 -22.67
CA SER A 18 -1.81 10.32 -23.43
C SER A 18 -0.60 10.71 -24.28
N SER A 19 -0.86 11.21 -25.50
CA SER A 19 0.18 11.68 -26.43
C SER A 19 0.96 12.91 -25.96
N PHE A 20 0.35 13.74 -25.10
CA PHE A 20 0.89 15.04 -24.70
C PHE A 20 2.11 14.99 -23.75
N GLU A 21 2.46 13.82 -23.24
CA GLU A 21 3.53 13.66 -22.25
C GLU A 21 4.68 12.76 -22.72
N SER A 22 4.66 12.30 -23.97
CA SER A 22 5.76 11.47 -24.49
C SER A 22 6.80 12.30 -25.25
N LYS A 23 8.08 11.98 -25.05
CA LYS A 23 9.21 12.61 -25.74
C LYS A 23 10.31 11.56 -26.00
N VAL A 24 11.11 11.78 -27.03
CA VAL A 24 12.29 10.96 -27.33
C VAL A 24 13.54 11.81 -27.29
N ILE A 25 14.55 11.40 -26.52
CA ILE A 25 15.91 11.97 -26.60
C ILE A 25 16.81 10.98 -27.33
N THR A 26 17.51 11.44 -28.36
CA THR A 26 18.48 10.64 -29.11
C THR A 26 19.90 11.08 -28.81
N PHE A 27 20.74 10.12 -28.44
CA PHE A 27 22.18 10.24 -28.33
C PHE A 27 22.83 9.50 -29.49
N ALA A 28 23.56 10.22 -30.32
CA ALA A 28 24.34 9.66 -31.42
C ALA A 28 25.81 9.52 -31.00
N ILE A 29 26.49 8.51 -31.51
CA ILE A 29 27.94 8.35 -31.35
C ILE A 29 28.61 8.64 -32.69
N ASN A 30 29.64 9.50 -32.66
CA ASN A 30 30.40 9.85 -33.86
C ASN A 30 31.48 8.80 -34.18
N ALA A 31 32.22 8.99 -35.27
CA ALA A 31 33.31 8.09 -35.67
C ALA A 31 34.45 8.01 -34.63
N ASP A 32 34.64 9.04 -33.80
CA ASP A 32 35.64 9.08 -32.74
C ASP A 32 35.18 8.42 -31.43
N ASN A 33 34.10 7.62 -31.46
CA ASN A 33 33.53 6.96 -30.29
C ASN A 33 33.06 7.92 -29.19
N LYS A 34 32.73 9.17 -29.54
CA LYS A 34 32.21 10.18 -28.61
C LYS A 34 30.72 10.41 -28.83
N PHE A 35 30.01 10.65 -27.73
CA PHE A 35 28.61 11.04 -27.77
C PHE A 35 28.47 12.47 -28.29
N MET A 36 27.62 12.64 -29.29
CA MET A 36 27.20 13.93 -29.81
C MET A 36 26.19 14.59 -28.88
N ALA A 37 25.95 15.90 -29.07
CA ALA A 37 24.89 16.61 -28.38
C ALA A 37 23.53 15.92 -28.63
N PRO A 38 22.76 15.63 -27.57
CA PRO A 38 21.49 14.94 -27.72
C PRO A 38 20.44 15.82 -28.40
N THR A 39 19.59 15.19 -29.20
CA THR A 39 18.46 15.86 -29.85
C THR A 39 17.15 15.37 -29.25
N GLU A 40 16.29 16.30 -28.86
CA GLU A 40 14.97 16.03 -28.28
C GLU A 40 13.87 16.13 -29.35
N TYR A 41 12.98 15.14 -29.36
CA TYR A 41 11.83 15.07 -30.24
C TYR A 41 10.55 14.96 -29.43
N ARG A 42 9.72 16.00 -29.50
CA ARG A 42 8.35 16.00 -28.93
C ARG A 42 7.27 15.66 -29.95
N SER A 43 7.60 15.73 -31.24
CA SER A 43 6.71 15.36 -32.33
C SER A 43 7.12 14.01 -32.94
N PRO A 44 6.20 13.04 -33.07
CA PRO A 44 6.45 11.79 -33.77
C PRO A 44 6.89 11.98 -35.23
N THR A 45 6.40 13.04 -35.91
CA THR A 45 6.75 13.31 -37.31
C THR A 45 8.19 13.79 -37.45
N ALA A 46 8.64 14.66 -36.54
CA ALA A 46 10.03 15.12 -36.50
C ALA A 46 10.98 13.96 -36.22
N PHE A 47 10.61 13.06 -35.29
CA PHE A 47 11.38 11.87 -35.01
C PHE A 47 11.43 10.90 -36.21
N GLN A 48 10.29 10.70 -36.89
CA GLN A 48 10.23 9.86 -38.10
C GLN A 48 11.10 10.41 -39.23
N ALA A 49 11.11 11.73 -39.43
CA ALA A 49 11.96 12.39 -40.42
C ALA A 49 13.46 12.17 -40.12
N PHE A 50 13.86 12.28 -38.85
CA PHE A 50 15.21 11.96 -38.41
C PHE A 50 15.57 10.49 -38.68
N LEU A 51 14.70 9.54 -38.32
CA LEU A 51 14.96 8.11 -38.52
C LEU A 51 15.12 7.73 -40.00
N ARG A 52 14.42 8.42 -40.90
CA ARG A 52 14.49 8.22 -42.36
C ARG A 52 15.64 8.97 -43.03
N SER A 53 16.34 9.85 -42.31
CA SER A 53 17.44 10.61 -42.90
C SER A 53 18.63 9.69 -43.26
N GLY A 54 19.21 9.89 -44.45
CA GLY A 54 20.35 9.09 -44.94
C GLY A 54 21.66 9.30 -44.19
N ASN A 55 21.75 10.35 -43.36
CA ASN A 55 22.91 10.68 -42.54
C ASN A 55 22.81 10.12 -41.11
N LYS A 56 22.09 9.01 -40.92
CA LYS A 56 21.90 8.44 -39.59
C LYS A 56 23.25 7.93 -39.03
N PRO A 57 23.63 8.31 -37.81
CA PRO A 57 24.81 7.78 -37.15
C PRO A 57 24.68 6.26 -36.95
N SER A 58 25.79 5.53 -37.15
CA SER A 58 25.83 4.07 -37.10
C SER A 58 25.48 3.49 -35.72
N ARG A 59 25.70 4.27 -34.65
CA ARG A 59 25.49 3.88 -33.26
C ARG A 59 24.65 4.93 -32.54
N SER A 60 23.49 4.55 -32.02
CA SER A 60 22.59 5.50 -31.36
C SER A 60 21.76 4.89 -30.22
N ILE A 61 21.55 5.70 -29.18
CA ILE A 61 20.65 5.41 -28.05
C ILE A 61 19.44 6.35 -28.17
N HIS A 62 18.24 5.79 -28.19
CA HIS A 62 16.98 6.51 -28.18
C HIS A 62 16.29 6.26 -26.83
N ILE A 63 16.06 7.30 -26.05
CA ILE A 63 15.34 7.22 -24.76
C ILE A 63 13.94 7.79 -24.97
N LEU A 64 12.96 6.90 -25.00
CA LEU A 64 11.54 7.22 -25.05
C LEU A 64 10.99 7.33 -23.62
N GLU A 65 10.52 8.51 -23.25
CA GLU A 65 9.71 8.71 -22.05
C GLU A 65 8.24 8.68 -22.46
N GLY A 66 7.45 7.81 -21.82
CA GLY A 66 6.05 7.58 -22.16
C GLY A 66 5.79 6.58 -23.28
N LEU A 67 4.55 6.11 -23.38
CA LEU A 67 4.11 5.12 -24.38
C LEU A 67 2.98 5.67 -25.27
N ALA A 68 3.10 6.92 -25.74
CA ALA A 68 2.14 7.45 -26.71
C ALA A 68 2.04 6.56 -27.96
N PRO A 69 0.83 6.16 -28.39
CA PRO A 69 0.64 5.26 -29.54
C PRO A 69 1.31 5.75 -30.83
N SER A 70 1.34 7.06 -31.06
CA SER A 70 1.99 7.67 -32.22
C SER A 70 3.50 7.45 -32.26
N PHE A 71 4.19 7.57 -31.12
CA PHE A 71 5.62 7.29 -31.02
C PHE A 71 5.90 5.79 -31.15
N ILE A 72 5.04 4.93 -30.55
CA ILE A 72 5.15 3.48 -30.70
C ILE A 72 5.06 3.09 -32.18
N SER A 73 4.09 3.62 -32.93
CA SER A 73 3.95 3.35 -34.36
C SER A 73 5.24 3.70 -35.12
N THR A 74 5.75 4.93 -34.94
CA THR A 74 6.99 5.38 -35.59
C THR A 74 8.19 4.48 -35.27
N ILE A 75 8.32 4.04 -34.02
CA ILE A 75 9.40 3.17 -33.57
C ILE A 75 9.23 1.75 -34.15
N CYS A 76 8.02 1.19 -34.09
CA CYS A 76 7.73 -0.14 -34.64
C CYS A 76 8.02 -0.21 -36.15
N ASP A 77 7.57 0.81 -36.90
CA ASP A 77 7.75 0.87 -38.36
C ASP A 77 9.23 0.89 -38.74
N HIS A 78 10.05 1.62 -37.98
CA HIS A 78 11.49 1.78 -38.28
C HIS A 78 12.35 0.64 -37.73
N PHE A 79 12.17 0.31 -36.45
CA PHE A 79 13.05 -0.61 -35.74
C PHE A 79 12.61 -2.08 -35.88
N ARG A 80 11.37 -2.34 -36.33
CA ARG A 80 10.75 -3.68 -36.41
C ARG A 80 10.83 -4.42 -35.08
N ILE A 81 10.50 -3.72 -33.99
CA ILE A 81 10.53 -4.25 -32.63
C ILE A 81 9.33 -5.17 -32.43
N HIS A 82 9.57 -6.32 -31.80
CA HIS A 82 8.48 -7.23 -31.46
C HIS A 82 7.50 -6.57 -30.46
N PRO A 83 6.18 -6.64 -30.65
CA PRO A 83 5.20 -5.97 -29.79
C PRO A 83 5.29 -6.36 -28.31
N SER A 84 5.89 -7.52 -27.99
CA SER A 84 6.14 -7.93 -26.60
C SER A 84 6.97 -6.94 -25.79
N VAL A 85 7.83 -6.12 -26.43
CA VAL A 85 8.62 -5.11 -25.71
C VAL A 85 7.70 -4.06 -25.10
N PHE A 86 6.79 -3.52 -25.92
CA PHE A 86 5.80 -2.54 -25.47
C PHE A 86 4.73 -3.20 -24.60
N ALA A 87 4.28 -4.41 -24.93
CA ALA A 87 3.33 -5.11 -24.10
C ALA A 87 3.91 -5.39 -22.72
N ASP A 88 5.19 -5.78 -22.61
CA ASP A 88 5.85 -5.94 -21.32
C ASP A 88 5.93 -4.60 -20.60
N HIS A 89 6.49 -3.55 -21.22
CA HIS A 89 6.58 -2.22 -20.60
C HIS A 89 5.21 -1.69 -20.16
N HIS A 90 4.22 -1.71 -21.06
CA HIS A 90 2.86 -1.24 -20.82
C HIS A 90 2.17 -2.04 -19.73
N ARG A 91 2.31 -3.39 -19.75
CA ARG A 91 1.34 -4.32 -19.16
C ARG A 91 0.75 -3.78 -17.86
N LEU A 92 -0.51 -3.42 -18.02
CA LEU A 92 -1.52 -3.14 -17.02
C LEU A 92 -2.65 -4.14 -17.28
N VAL A 93 -3.44 -4.41 -16.23
CA VAL A 93 -4.74 -5.12 -16.23
C VAL A 93 -4.59 -6.68 -16.34
N ALA A 94 -5.44 -7.56 -15.79
CA ALA A 94 -6.85 -7.46 -15.44
C ALA A 94 -7.28 -8.53 -14.42
N PHE A 95 -7.72 -8.10 -13.25
CA PHE A 95 -9.07 -8.43 -12.82
C PHE A 95 -9.73 -7.08 -12.57
N SER A 96 -10.92 -6.87 -13.10
CA SER A 96 -11.71 -5.63 -13.01
C SER A 96 -11.93 -5.12 -11.57
N GLU A 97 -11.53 -5.89 -10.55
CA GLU A 97 -11.89 -5.68 -9.15
C GLU A 97 -10.74 -5.83 -8.12
N ARG A 98 -9.46 -5.94 -8.52
CA ARG A 98 -8.41 -5.90 -7.48
C ARG A 98 -8.17 -4.48 -6.98
N VAL A 99 -8.49 -4.29 -5.70
CA VAL A 99 -8.22 -3.13 -4.85
C VAL A 99 -6.71 -2.79 -4.76
N THR A 100 -5.82 -3.71 -5.14
CA THR A 100 -4.39 -3.71 -4.77
C THR A 100 -3.38 -3.33 -5.87
N GLY A 101 -3.82 -2.93 -7.07
CA GLY A 101 -2.91 -2.52 -8.15
C GLY A 101 -2.27 -3.69 -8.93
N GLU A 102 -1.65 -3.34 -10.06
CA GLU A 102 -1.10 -4.19 -11.13
C GLU A 102 -0.54 -5.57 -10.70
N SER A 103 -0.82 -6.61 -11.48
CA SER A 103 -0.01 -7.85 -11.49
C SER A 103 1.30 -7.58 -12.21
N GLY A 104 2.37 -8.29 -11.82
CA GLY A 104 3.66 -8.22 -12.48
C GLY A 104 3.54 -8.32 -14.00
N GLY A 105 4.38 -7.56 -14.72
CA GLY A 105 4.55 -7.62 -16.19
C GLY A 105 4.69 -9.03 -16.74
N ILE A 106 4.73 -9.17 -18.07
CA ILE A 106 4.48 -10.45 -18.76
C ILE A 106 5.32 -11.59 -18.17
N PRO A 107 4.70 -12.60 -17.51
CA PRO A 107 5.45 -13.73 -17.00
C PRO A 107 6.09 -14.47 -18.18
N PHE A 108 7.33 -14.90 -18.00
CA PHE A 108 8.08 -15.67 -18.99
C PHE A 108 8.83 -16.80 -18.30
N LEU A 109 9.03 -17.90 -19.02
CA LEU A 109 9.84 -19.00 -18.53
C LEU A 109 11.32 -18.59 -18.51
N PRO A 110 12.11 -19.00 -17.49
CA PRO A 110 13.54 -18.75 -17.48
C PRO A 110 14.28 -19.25 -18.73
N SER A 111 13.84 -20.38 -19.30
CA SER A 111 14.38 -20.92 -20.55
C SER A 111 14.16 -20.01 -21.76
N SER A 112 13.19 -19.10 -21.71
CA SER A 112 12.90 -18.16 -22.80
C SER A 112 13.75 -16.89 -22.75
N ILE A 113 14.60 -16.70 -21.74
CA ILE A 113 15.43 -15.49 -21.59
C ILE A 113 16.38 -15.30 -22.76
N GLU A 114 16.97 -16.39 -23.28
CA GLU A 114 17.92 -16.31 -24.39
C GLU A 114 17.30 -15.79 -25.68
N GLY A 115 16.01 -16.07 -25.91
CA GLY A 115 15.26 -15.56 -27.06
C GLY A 115 14.78 -14.11 -26.90
N ARG A 116 14.89 -13.52 -25.71
CA ARG A 116 14.44 -12.15 -25.45
C ARG A 116 15.53 -11.16 -25.79
N ARG A 117 15.23 -10.21 -26.68
CA ARG A 117 16.14 -9.12 -27.08
C ARG A 117 15.93 -7.84 -26.27
N HIS A 118 15.25 -7.93 -25.12
CA HIS A 118 15.00 -6.80 -24.25
C HIS A 118 15.07 -7.22 -22.79
N VAL A 119 15.49 -6.28 -21.95
CA VAL A 119 15.49 -6.37 -20.50
C VAL A 119 14.48 -5.36 -19.98
N SER A 120 13.65 -5.77 -19.02
CA SER A 120 12.71 -4.86 -18.38
C SER A 120 12.87 -4.85 -16.87
N LEU A 121 13.28 -3.70 -16.36
CA LEU A 121 13.55 -3.45 -14.97
C LEU A 121 12.34 -2.80 -14.30
N LYS A 122 11.68 -3.54 -13.42
CA LYS A 122 10.57 -3.05 -12.59
C LYS A 122 11.11 -2.63 -11.24
N TYR A 123 10.92 -1.37 -10.88
CA TYR A 123 11.51 -0.82 -9.68
C TYR A 123 10.51 0.04 -8.93
N HIS A 124 10.89 0.41 -7.72
CA HIS A 124 10.05 1.15 -6.79
C HIS A 124 10.76 2.45 -6.45
N GLU A 125 10.04 3.55 -6.62
CA GLU A 125 10.55 4.90 -6.37
C GLU A 125 9.80 5.50 -5.18
N ALA A 126 10.49 5.70 -4.07
CA ALA A 126 9.97 6.46 -2.94
C ALA A 126 10.05 7.97 -3.25
N LEU A 127 8.92 8.65 -3.21
CA LEU A 127 8.81 10.07 -3.55
C LEU A 127 7.81 10.78 -2.64
N THR A 128 8.07 12.06 -2.37
CA THR A 128 7.16 12.93 -1.64
C THR A 128 6.16 13.55 -2.61
N VAL A 129 4.87 13.50 -2.28
CA VAL A 129 3.78 14.11 -3.05
C VAL A 129 3.13 15.25 -2.29
N TYR A 130 2.76 16.30 -3.03
CA TYR A 130 1.95 17.39 -2.53
C TYR A 130 0.81 17.72 -3.51
N PRO A 131 -0.46 17.79 -3.07
CA PRO A 131 -0.95 17.54 -1.71
C PRO A 131 -0.88 16.05 -1.32
N ARG A 132 -1.04 15.77 -0.03
CA ARG A 132 -1.05 14.40 0.52
C ARG A 132 -2.15 13.54 -0.12
N PRO A 133 -1.93 12.22 -0.26
CA PRO A 133 -2.96 11.32 -0.73
C PRO A 133 -4.14 11.27 0.24
N THR A 134 -5.36 11.19 -0.30
CA THR A 134 -6.61 11.14 0.49
C THR A 134 -7.09 9.72 0.77
N GLY A 135 -6.45 8.71 0.18
CA GLY A 135 -6.81 7.31 0.37
C GLY A 135 -5.66 6.36 0.00
N PHE A 136 -5.89 5.06 0.17
CA PHE A 136 -4.89 4.03 -0.14
C PHE A 136 -4.83 3.64 -1.61
N ARG A 137 -5.88 3.94 -2.37
CA ARG A 137 -5.98 3.60 -3.80
C ARG A 137 -5.61 4.79 -4.65
N ASN A 138 -4.40 4.76 -5.20
CA ASN A 138 -3.84 5.85 -5.99
C ASN A 138 -3.18 5.29 -7.25
N LEU A 139 -3.50 5.86 -8.41
CA LEU A 139 -2.89 5.51 -9.69
C LEU A 139 -2.34 6.77 -10.37
N CYS A 140 -1.21 6.64 -11.06
CA CYS A 140 -0.73 7.69 -11.94
C CYS A 140 -1.67 7.78 -13.14
N GLN A 141 -2.21 8.97 -13.42
CA GLN A 141 -3.14 9.13 -14.54
C GLN A 141 -2.48 8.82 -15.89
N THR A 142 -1.21 9.20 -16.07
CA THR A 142 -0.54 9.04 -17.36
C THR A 142 -0.21 7.59 -17.66
N THR A 143 0.36 6.91 -16.66
CA THR A 143 0.94 5.58 -16.85
C THR A 143 0.02 4.46 -16.38
N GLY A 144 -0.98 4.75 -15.54
CA GLY A 144 -1.79 3.75 -14.84
C GLY A 144 -1.10 3.07 -13.66
N ARG A 145 0.18 3.40 -13.39
CA ARG A 145 1.00 2.76 -12.34
C ARG A 145 0.42 2.99 -10.95
N HIS A 146 0.49 1.97 -10.11
CA HIS A 146 0.06 2.09 -8.71
C HIS A 146 1.04 2.94 -7.87
N LEU A 147 0.49 3.86 -7.08
CA LEU A 147 1.23 4.61 -6.05
C LEU A 147 0.81 4.11 -4.67
N MET A 148 1.74 3.52 -3.95
CA MET A 148 1.50 2.95 -2.63
C MET A 148 1.53 4.05 -1.57
N ALA A 149 0.36 4.39 -1.01
CA ALA A 149 0.27 5.26 0.15
C ALA A 149 0.47 4.45 1.44
N THR A 150 1.15 5.03 2.42
CA THR A 150 1.37 4.42 3.74
C THR A 150 0.75 5.30 4.81
N ARG A 151 0.05 4.69 5.76
CA ARG A 151 -0.38 5.39 6.97
C ARG A 151 0.72 5.33 8.03
N ILE A 152 1.05 6.48 8.60
CA ILE A 152 2.02 6.65 9.68
C ILE A 152 1.36 7.50 10.75
N SER A 153 1.28 6.99 11.99
CA SER A 153 0.65 7.69 13.12
C SER A 153 -0.77 8.19 12.78
N GLU A 154 -1.62 7.28 12.32
CA GLU A 154 -3.04 7.51 11.93
C GLU A 154 -3.29 8.35 10.67
N THR A 155 -2.28 9.05 10.15
CA THR A 155 -2.40 9.89 8.94
C THR A 155 -1.70 9.27 7.74
N LEU A 156 -2.20 9.55 6.53
CA LEU A 156 -1.49 9.15 5.32
C LEU A 156 -0.23 9.99 5.13
N SER A 157 0.90 9.31 4.94
CA SER A 157 2.19 9.91 4.64
C SER A 157 2.13 10.67 3.31
N GLU A 158 2.85 11.78 3.26
CA GLU A 158 3.19 12.47 2.00
C GLU A 158 4.17 11.68 1.14
N VAL A 159 4.88 10.71 1.72
CA VAL A 159 5.76 9.80 0.97
C VAL A 159 4.93 8.65 0.42
N MET A 160 4.98 8.48 -0.89
CA MET A 160 4.38 7.36 -1.62
C MET A 160 5.48 6.56 -2.33
N ILE A 161 5.23 5.27 -2.55
CA ILE A 161 6.11 4.44 -3.38
C ILE A 161 5.44 4.23 -4.73
N ALA A 162 5.98 4.84 -5.78
CA ALA A 162 5.53 4.63 -7.14
C ALA A 162 6.14 3.35 -7.72
N ARG A 163 5.31 2.52 -8.34
CA ARG A 163 5.80 1.47 -9.23
C ARG A 163 6.26 2.10 -10.54
N ARG A 164 7.47 1.74 -10.95
CA ARG A 164 8.11 2.25 -12.16
C ARG A 164 8.66 1.12 -13.02
N LYS A 165 8.82 1.40 -14.30
CA LYS A 165 9.42 0.48 -15.25
C LYS A 165 10.38 1.16 -16.20
N CYS A 166 11.49 0.49 -16.47
CA CYS A 166 12.43 0.83 -17.53
C CYS A 166 12.60 -0.41 -18.42
N THR A 167 12.55 -0.24 -19.74
CA THR A 167 12.77 -1.34 -20.69
C THR A 167 13.84 -0.96 -21.67
N VAL A 168 14.86 -1.81 -21.81
CA VAL A 168 15.96 -1.62 -22.74
C VAL A 168 15.90 -2.71 -23.80
N TRP A 169 15.92 -2.30 -25.05
CA TRP A 169 16.00 -3.16 -26.22
C TRP A 169 17.16 -2.72 -27.09
N SER A 170 17.84 -3.66 -27.75
CA SER A 170 18.89 -3.31 -28.70
C SER A 170 18.88 -4.22 -29.92
N ARG A 171 19.47 -3.72 -31.01
CA ARG A 171 19.80 -4.49 -32.20
C ARG A 171 21.16 -4.08 -32.75
N LYS A 172 21.84 -5.02 -33.41
CA LYS A 172 23.01 -4.74 -34.25
C LYS A 172 22.56 -4.56 -35.70
N LEU A 173 23.12 -3.57 -36.39
CA LEU A 173 22.80 -3.20 -37.78
C LEU A 173 23.84 -3.70 -38.79
N GLY A 174 25.02 -4.14 -38.32
CA GLY A 174 26.14 -4.59 -39.13
C GLY A 174 27.34 -4.94 -38.25
N TYR A 175 28.56 -4.87 -38.80
CA TYR A 175 29.78 -5.12 -38.03
C TYR A 175 30.00 -4.10 -36.91
N ASP A 176 29.66 -2.83 -37.15
CA ASP A 176 30.02 -1.73 -36.25
C ASP A 176 28.82 -0.86 -35.80
N GLY A 177 27.65 -1.07 -36.40
CA GLY A 177 26.45 -0.26 -36.12
C GLY A 177 25.47 -0.96 -35.17
N TRP A 178 24.81 -0.19 -34.31
CA TRP A 178 23.77 -0.67 -33.41
C TRP A 178 22.76 0.41 -33.02
N ASP A 179 21.56 -0.02 -32.70
CA ASP A 179 20.50 0.82 -32.13
C ASP A 179 20.13 0.31 -30.74
N CYS A 180 19.96 1.23 -29.80
CA CYS A 180 19.45 0.97 -28.47
C CYS A 180 18.20 1.81 -28.24
N LEU A 181 17.12 1.19 -27.75
CA LEU A 181 15.90 1.85 -27.32
C LEU A 181 15.73 1.64 -25.82
N VAL A 182 15.63 2.73 -25.08
CA VAL A 182 15.28 2.76 -23.66
C VAL A 182 13.87 3.34 -23.56
N ILE A 183 12.97 2.66 -22.86
CA ILE A 183 11.60 3.12 -22.58
C ILE A 183 11.49 3.33 -21.08
N CYS A 184 11.00 4.48 -20.65
CA CYS A 184 10.85 4.83 -19.23
C CYS A 184 9.52 5.54 -18.94
N ASP A 185 9.06 5.40 -17.71
CA ASP A 185 7.83 6.05 -17.24
C ASP A 185 8.04 7.57 -17.06
N PRO A 186 7.09 8.43 -17.49
CA PRO A 186 7.15 9.89 -17.31
C PRO A 186 6.96 10.34 -15.85
N PRO A 187 7.27 11.61 -15.52
CA PRO A 187 6.99 12.20 -14.21
C PRO A 187 5.52 12.07 -13.80
N ILE A 188 5.27 11.90 -12.50
CA ILE A 188 3.90 11.85 -11.97
C ILE A 188 3.40 13.27 -11.77
N ARG A 189 2.34 13.65 -12.47
CA ARG A 189 1.74 14.99 -12.37
C ARG A 189 0.31 14.99 -11.85
N ARG A 190 -0.38 13.85 -11.98
CA ARG A 190 -1.78 13.71 -11.58
C ARG A 190 -2.05 12.31 -11.06
N ILE A 191 -2.73 12.25 -9.92
CA ILE A 191 -3.10 11.01 -9.24
C ILE A 191 -4.61 10.82 -9.35
N LEU A 192 -5.03 9.62 -9.77
CA LEU A 192 -6.41 9.16 -9.73
C LEU A 192 -6.66 8.42 -8.43
N THR A 193 -7.81 8.67 -7.79
CA THR A 193 -8.18 8.09 -6.49
C THR A 193 -9.55 7.39 -6.52
N GLY A 194 -9.79 6.61 -5.47
CA GLY A 194 -11.06 5.91 -5.25
C GLY A 194 -11.25 4.71 -6.18
N PRO A 195 -12.24 3.82 -5.92
CA PRO A 195 -12.44 2.55 -6.62
C PRO A 195 -12.80 2.70 -8.10
N THR A 196 -13.45 3.79 -8.48
CA THR A 196 -13.85 4.05 -9.87
C THR A 196 -12.78 4.77 -10.69
N THR A 197 -11.70 5.26 -10.06
CA THR A 197 -10.66 6.12 -10.67
C THR A 197 -11.21 7.34 -11.42
N LYS A 198 -12.44 7.75 -11.13
CA LYS A 198 -13.13 8.89 -11.77
C LYS A 198 -12.72 10.25 -11.21
N HIS A 199 -12.14 10.26 -10.02
CA HIS A 199 -11.65 11.47 -9.36
C HIS A 199 -10.13 11.47 -9.33
N GLY A 200 -9.53 12.66 -9.41
CA GLY A 200 -8.09 12.81 -9.33
C GLY A 200 -7.69 14.25 -9.11
N PHE A 201 -6.44 14.45 -8.71
CA PHE A 201 -5.88 15.76 -8.39
C PHE A 201 -4.46 15.88 -8.91
N ASN A 202 -4.06 17.11 -9.23
CA ASN A 202 -2.70 17.40 -9.66
C ASN A 202 -1.77 17.36 -8.45
N VAL A 203 -0.55 16.86 -8.67
CA VAL A 203 0.47 16.74 -7.64
C VAL A 203 1.80 17.32 -8.10
N ALA A 204 2.50 17.94 -7.16
CA ALA A 204 3.93 18.16 -7.24
C ALA A 204 4.65 16.97 -6.59
N THR A 205 5.74 16.54 -7.20
CA THR A 205 6.57 15.43 -6.69
C THR A 205 7.99 15.87 -6.47
N SER A 206 8.58 15.42 -5.37
CA SER A 206 10.02 15.58 -5.08
C SER A 206 10.60 14.28 -4.56
N GLN A 207 11.92 14.13 -4.63
CA GLN A 207 12.58 12.94 -4.14
C GLN A 207 12.45 12.79 -2.61
N TYR A 208 12.27 11.55 -2.15
CA TYR A 208 12.30 11.24 -0.72
C TYR A 208 13.72 11.43 -0.17
N ASN A 209 13.84 12.14 0.95
CA ASN A 209 15.12 12.43 1.63
C ASN A 209 16.23 12.89 0.67
N GLY A 210 15.91 13.82 -0.23
CA GLY A 210 16.89 14.42 -1.15
C GLY A 210 17.29 13.56 -2.35
N GLY A 211 16.69 12.38 -2.53
CA GLY A 211 17.04 11.48 -3.64
C GLY A 211 18.26 10.63 -3.33
N TYR A 212 18.66 9.80 -4.28
CA TYR A 212 19.76 8.87 -4.09
C TYR A 212 21.13 9.55 -4.12
N LEU A 213 22.10 8.95 -3.44
CA LEU A 213 23.49 9.39 -3.50
C LEU A 213 24.08 9.05 -4.88
N ASP A 214 24.83 9.99 -5.46
CA ASP A 214 25.50 9.74 -6.73
C ASP A 214 26.50 8.58 -6.61
N PHE A 215 26.34 7.60 -7.49
CA PHE A 215 27.13 6.36 -7.53
C PHE A 215 28.42 6.51 -8.35
N THR A 216 28.67 7.67 -8.94
CA THR A 216 29.95 7.93 -9.62
C THR A 216 31.08 8.07 -8.58
N PRO A 217 32.34 7.74 -8.92
CA PRO A 217 33.46 7.92 -8.00
C PRO A 217 33.60 9.37 -7.51
N CYS A 218 34.00 9.54 -6.24
CA CYS A 218 34.12 10.85 -5.58
C CYS A 218 34.92 11.87 -6.40
N ASP A 219 36.06 11.45 -6.97
CA ASP A 219 36.90 12.32 -7.82
C ASP A 219 36.13 12.90 -9.01
N SER A 220 35.21 12.13 -9.60
CA SER A 220 34.36 12.64 -10.68
C SER A 220 33.27 13.59 -10.19
N GLN A 221 32.81 13.42 -8.96
CA GLN A 221 31.83 14.32 -8.34
C GLN A 221 32.48 15.65 -7.95
N LEU A 222 33.75 15.65 -7.50
CA LEU A 222 34.50 16.87 -7.19
C LEU A 222 34.65 17.79 -8.40
N HIS A 223 34.66 17.22 -9.61
CA HIS A 223 34.76 17.95 -10.87
C HIS A 223 33.40 18.23 -11.53
N ALA A 224 32.30 17.71 -10.98
CA ALA A 224 30.94 17.92 -11.48
C ALA A 224 30.22 18.95 -10.60
N PRO A 225 29.80 20.11 -11.15
CA PRO A 225 29.23 21.20 -10.35
C PRO A 225 27.84 20.91 -9.78
N SER A 226 27.14 19.89 -10.27
CA SER A 226 25.77 19.54 -9.85
C SER A 226 25.49 18.06 -10.07
N GLY A 227 24.71 17.44 -9.19
CA GLY A 227 24.20 16.07 -9.36
C GLY A 227 23.10 15.94 -10.42
N PRO A 228 22.53 14.74 -10.60
CA PRO A 228 21.44 14.52 -11.53
C PRO A 228 20.19 15.34 -11.15
N PRO A 229 19.31 15.65 -12.14
CA PRO A 229 18.17 16.55 -11.94
C PRO A 229 17.01 15.94 -11.13
N PHE A 230 16.90 14.61 -11.07
CA PHE A 230 15.86 13.87 -10.37
C PHE A 230 14.41 14.18 -10.80
N THR A 231 14.23 14.74 -11.99
CA THR A 231 12.92 15.08 -12.57
C THR A 231 12.25 13.87 -13.20
N SER A 232 13.03 13.02 -13.86
CA SER A 232 12.58 11.77 -14.49
C SER A 232 13.77 10.82 -14.65
N LEU A 233 13.48 9.52 -14.83
CA LEU A 233 14.51 8.55 -15.17
C LEU A 233 15.21 8.91 -16.50
N LEU A 234 14.48 9.47 -17.47
CA LEU A 234 15.05 9.92 -18.74
C LEU A 234 16.08 11.03 -18.52
N ASP A 235 15.77 12.02 -17.69
CA ASP A 235 16.64 13.16 -17.44
C ASP A 235 17.89 12.73 -16.65
N ASP A 236 17.73 11.80 -15.71
CA ASP A 236 18.86 11.23 -14.94
C ASP A 236 19.79 10.41 -15.83
N ILE A 237 19.25 9.51 -16.68
CA ILE A 237 20.06 8.77 -17.67
C ILE A 237 20.78 9.76 -18.60
N SER A 238 20.07 10.79 -19.06
CA SER A 238 20.63 11.82 -19.95
C SER A 238 21.77 12.58 -19.28
N PHE A 239 21.64 12.92 -18.00
CA PHE A 239 22.70 13.53 -17.20
C PHE A 239 23.95 12.64 -17.16
N TYR A 240 23.80 11.35 -16.83
CA TYR A 240 24.94 10.44 -16.73
C TYR A 240 25.62 10.18 -18.07
N ILE A 241 24.87 10.05 -19.17
CA ILE A 241 25.46 9.92 -20.50
C ILE A 241 26.26 11.17 -20.87
N ARG A 242 25.74 12.38 -20.61
CA ARG A 242 26.43 13.63 -20.94
C ARG A 242 27.71 13.82 -20.13
N ASN A 243 27.64 13.61 -18.83
CA ASN A 243 28.73 13.97 -17.91
C ASN A 243 29.72 12.83 -17.65
N HIS A 244 29.32 11.58 -17.90
CA HIS A 244 30.10 10.40 -17.55
C HIS A 244 30.21 9.36 -18.68
N SER A 245 29.98 9.76 -19.93
CA SER A 245 30.10 8.90 -21.12
C SER A 245 31.41 8.12 -21.22
N ALA A 246 32.52 8.64 -20.71
CA ALA A 246 33.83 7.95 -20.71
C ALA A 246 33.82 6.58 -19.99
N ARG A 247 32.78 6.30 -19.18
CA ARG A 247 32.59 5.03 -18.48
C ARG A 247 31.83 3.98 -19.28
N LEU A 248 31.21 4.38 -20.39
CA LEU A 248 30.41 3.52 -21.25
C LEU A 248 31.32 2.86 -22.29
N ASP A 249 31.15 1.55 -22.48
CA ASP A 249 31.75 0.84 -23.61
C ASP A 249 30.84 1.02 -24.83
N VAL A 250 31.15 1.99 -25.69
CA VAL A 250 30.34 2.32 -26.87
C VAL A 250 30.26 1.21 -27.92
N ASN A 251 31.06 0.15 -27.78
CA ASN A 251 30.96 -1.02 -28.66
C ASN A 251 29.85 -1.98 -28.21
N ASP A 252 29.40 -1.87 -26.95
CA ASP A 252 28.26 -2.60 -26.43
C ASP A 252 26.95 -1.84 -26.68
N PRO A 253 26.01 -2.39 -27.47
CA PRO A 253 24.69 -1.78 -27.68
C PRO A 253 23.88 -1.57 -26.39
N LEU A 254 24.22 -2.31 -25.33
CA LEU A 254 23.57 -2.22 -24.03
C LEU A 254 24.36 -1.37 -23.03
N CYS A 255 25.35 -0.58 -23.47
CA CYS A 255 26.17 0.25 -22.58
C CYS A 255 25.35 1.14 -21.63
N ALA A 256 24.20 1.66 -22.07
CA ALA A 256 23.28 2.46 -21.25
C ALA A 256 22.75 1.72 -20.01
N LEU A 257 22.72 0.37 -20.03
CA LEU A 257 22.30 -0.44 -18.88
C LEU A 257 23.14 -0.15 -17.64
N LEU A 258 24.42 0.21 -17.80
CA LEU A 258 25.28 0.52 -16.66
C LEU A 258 24.68 1.62 -15.77
N PHE A 259 24.24 2.73 -16.35
CA PHE A 259 23.64 3.82 -15.58
C PHE A 259 22.22 3.49 -15.13
N ILE A 260 21.44 2.83 -15.98
CA ILE A 260 20.06 2.42 -15.65
C ILE A 260 20.05 1.49 -14.44
N GLU A 261 20.93 0.50 -14.40
CA GLU A 261 21.08 -0.45 -13.30
C GLU A 261 21.44 0.25 -12.00
N LYS A 262 22.38 1.21 -12.04
CA LYS A 262 22.82 1.95 -10.86
C LYS A 262 21.73 2.89 -10.33
N ILE A 263 21.05 3.64 -11.20
CA ILE A 263 19.91 4.49 -10.82
C ILE A 263 18.80 3.64 -10.19
N ILE A 264 18.46 2.50 -10.80
CA ILE A 264 17.41 1.62 -10.29
C ILE A 264 17.81 0.97 -8.96
N ALA A 265 19.06 0.50 -8.82
CA ALA A 265 19.56 -0.03 -7.56
C ALA A 265 19.50 1.02 -6.44
N SER A 266 19.85 2.26 -6.76
CA SER A 266 19.73 3.41 -5.87
C SER A 266 18.29 3.71 -5.43
N HIS A 267 17.30 3.61 -6.33
CA HIS A 267 15.89 3.74 -5.95
C HIS A 267 15.39 2.61 -5.04
N PHE A 268 15.87 1.37 -5.23
CA PHE A 268 15.60 0.28 -4.29
C PHE A 268 16.16 0.58 -2.91
N MET A 269 17.39 1.12 -2.81
CA MET A 269 17.96 1.54 -1.53
C MET A 269 17.11 2.60 -0.83
N LYS A 270 16.66 3.63 -1.55
CA LYS A 270 15.75 4.65 -1.00
C LYS A 270 14.41 4.10 -0.56
N THR A 271 13.89 3.11 -1.29
CA THR A 271 12.66 2.42 -0.90
C THR A 271 12.87 1.60 0.38
N ILE A 272 14.00 0.90 0.52
CA ILE A 272 14.37 0.17 1.75
C ILE A 272 14.47 1.13 2.94
N GLU A 273 15.17 2.26 2.80
CA GLU A 273 15.28 3.31 3.83
C GLU A 273 13.90 3.79 4.32
N PHE A 274 12.98 4.04 3.38
CA PHE A 274 11.62 4.47 3.73
C PHE A 274 10.83 3.39 4.49
N VAL A 275 10.95 2.13 4.08
CA VAL A 275 10.28 1.00 4.74
C VAL A 275 10.85 0.81 6.15
N GLU A 276 12.18 0.79 6.29
CA GLU A 276 12.87 0.64 7.57
C GLU A 276 12.45 1.73 8.55
N SER A 277 12.52 3.00 8.15
CA SER A 277 12.10 4.11 9.01
C SER A 277 10.61 4.05 9.41
N THR A 278 9.75 3.49 8.55
CA THR A 278 8.35 3.28 8.89
C THR A 278 8.17 2.14 9.89
N LEU A 279 8.89 1.03 9.72
CA LEU A 279 8.85 -0.10 10.64
C LEU A 279 9.43 0.26 12.00
N GLU A 280 10.48 1.08 12.06
CA GLU A 280 11.04 1.59 13.30
C GLU A 280 10.03 2.42 14.09
N LYS A 281 9.29 3.32 13.41
CA LYS A 281 8.20 4.09 14.05
C LYS A 281 7.11 3.20 14.62
N LEU A 282 6.74 2.16 13.88
CA LEU A 282 5.77 1.15 14.31
C LEU A 282 6.28 0.35 15.53
N GLN A 283 7.51 -0.15 15.48
CA GLN A 283 8.15 -0.88 16.58
C GLN A 283 8.31 -0.01 17.82
N TRP A 284 8.72 1.25 17.65
CA TRP A 284 8.84 2.22 18.73
C TRP A 284 7.53 2.36 19.50
N THR A 285 6.40 2.40 18.79
CA THR A 285 5.06 2.54 19.37
C THR A 285 4.71 1.35 20.28
N LEU A 286 5.21 0.15 19.94
CA LEU A 286 5.04 -1.08 20.72
C LEU A 286 6.08 -1.24 21.84
N SER A 287 7.21 -0.52 21.77
CA SER A 287 8.32 -0.67 22.71
C SER A 287 8.04 0.00 24.07
N ARG A 288 8.54 -0.60 25.15
CA ARG A 288 8.57 -0.02 26.52
C ARG A 288 7.20 0.43 27.06
N ARG A 289 6.13 -0.28 26.70
CA ARG A 289 4.77 -0.02 27.21
C ARG A 289 4.52 -0.80 28.50
N THR A 290 4.11 -0.08 29.55
CA THR A 290 3.65 -0.67 30.82
C THR A 290 2.14 -0.95 30.80
N ASN A 291 1.40 -0.23 29.96
CA ASN A 291 -0.05 -0.35 29.85
C ASN A 291 -0.50 -0.50 28.39
N LEU A 292 -0.91 -1.71 28.01
CA LEU A 292 -1.45 -1.99 26.67
C LEU A 292 -2.94 -1.63 26.54
N SER A 293 -3.56 -0.99 27.54
CA SER A 293 -4.94 -0.46 27.41
C SER A 293 -5.09 0.76 26.54
N GLU A 294 -3.98 1.45 26.26
CA GLU A 294 -3.94 2.51 25.23
C GLU A 294 -4.24 1.95 23.82
N PHE A 295 -3.92 0.68 23.55
CA PHE A 295 -4.31 0.02 22.31
C PHE A 295 -5.76 -0.46 22.39
N THR A 296 -6.66 0.33 21.79
CA THR A 296 -8.03 -0.10 21.51
C THR A 296 -8.04 -1.18 20.42
N LEU A 297 -9.12 -1.98 20.35
CA LEU A 297 -9.27 -3.00 19.31
C LEU A 297 -9.12 -2.38 17.91
N THR A 298 -9.78 -1.24 17.67
CA THR A 298 -9.69 -0.52 16.40
C THR A 298 -8.27 -0.05 16.07
N SER A 299 -7.51 0.42 17.07
CA SER A 299 -6.11 0.79 16.87
C SER A 299 -5.26 -0.43 16.51
N ALA A 300 -5.46 -1.56 17.21
CA ALA A 300 -4.75 -2.81 16.93
C ALA A 300 -5.06 -3.34 15.52
N GLU A 301 -6.33 -3.33 15.10
CA GLU A 301 -6.77 -3.71 13.75
C GLU A 301 -6.15 -2.81 12.66
N ARG A 302 -6.04 -1.50 12.91
CA ARG A 302 -5.36 -0.58 11.98
C ARG A 302 -3.88 -0.90 11.83
N HIS A 303 -3.16 -1.09 12.95
CA HIS A 303 -1.75 -1.48 12.92
C HIS A 303 -1.55 -2.82 12.23
N PHE A 304 -2.45 -3.78 12.45
CA PHE A 304 -2.45 -5.08 11.76
C PHE A 304 -2.64 -4.91 10.25
N SER A 305 -3.61 -4.11 9.82
CA SER A 305 -3.79 -3.78 8.41
C SER A 305 -2.56 -3.13 7.78
N ASP A 306 -1.86 -2.25 8.51
CA ASP A 306 -0.67 -1.55 8.01
C ASP A 306 0.53 -2.51 7.86
N ILE A 307 0.78 -3.39 8.85
CA ILE A 307 1.87 -4.36 8.75
C ILE A 307 1.60 -5.43 7.69
N GLN A 308 0.34 -5.86 7.52
CA GLN A 308 -0.07 -6.74 6.42
C GLN A 308 0.20 -6.11 5.05
N ALA A 309 -0.04 -4.79 4.92
CA ALA A 309 0.31 -4.07 3.70
C ALA A 309 1.81 -4.07 3.44
N TRP A 310 2.64 -3.90 4.48
CA TRP A 310 4.10 -3.97 4.35
C TRP A 310 4.62 -5.37 4.03
N GLU A 311 4.07 -6.41 4.64
CA GLU A 311 4.42 -7.80 4.35
C GLU A 311 4.18 -8.13 2.87
N ARG A 312 3.03 -7.73 2.34
CA ARG A 312 2.75 -7.87 0.91
C ARG A 312 3.73 -7.07 0.04
N ARG A 313 3.98 -5.79 0.36
CA ARG A 313 4.82 -4.90 -0.46
C ARG A 313 6.28 -5.33 -0.49
N VAL A 314 6.88 -5.71 0.64
CA VAL A 314 8.28 -6.15 0.68
C VAL A 314 8.47 -7.42 -0.14
N ASN A 315 7.50 -8.35 -0.10
CA ASN A 315 7.51 -9.52 -0.97
C ASN A 315 7.37 -9.15 -2.46
N GLU A 316 6.55 -8.16 -2.80
CA GLU A 316 6.46 -7.63 -4.17
C GLU A 316 7.81 -7.03 -4.62
N PHE A 317 8.46 -6.21 -3.78
CA PHE A 317 9.76 -5.61 -4.10
C PHE A 317 10.82 -6.68 -4.33
N LYS A 318 10.84 -7.73 -3.49
CA LYS A 318 11.75 -8.86 -3.63
C LYS A 318 11.50 -9.63 -4.93
N ASN A 319 10.24 -9.89 -5.28
CA ASN A 319 9.89 -10.60 -6.51
C ASN A 319 10.26 -9.80 -7.77
N ASP A 320 10.04 -8.48 -7.76
CA ASP A 320 10.42 -7.61 -8.87
C ASP A 320 11.96 -7.51 -9.00
N LEU A 321 12.69 -7.44 -7.89
CA LEU A 321 14.15 -7.50 -7.87
C LEU A 321 14.68 -8.82 -8.44
N LEU A 322 14.12 -9.96 -8.02
CA LEU A 322 14.47 -11.27 -8.56
C LEU A 322 14.17 -11.37 -10.06
N GLY A 323 13.08 -10.77 -10.51
CA GLY A 323 12.75 -10.65 -11.93
C GLY A 323 13.77 -9.82 -12.72
N ILE A 324 14.34 -8.77 -12.13
CA ILE A 324 15.47 -8.02 -12.70
C ILE A 324 16.71 -8.89 -12.76
N MET A 325 17.10 -9.48 -11.63
CA MET A 325 18.31 -10.33 -11.53
C MET A 325 18.27 -11.46 -12.55
N LEU A 326 17.13 -12.11 -12.73
CA LEU A 326 16.93 -13.17 -13.71
C LEU A 326 17.20 -12.67 -15.15
N GLN A 327 16.64 -11.52 -15.53
CA GLN A 327 16.84 -10.96 -16.88
C GLN A 327 18.28 -10.49 -17.12
N LEU A 328 18.94 -9.97 -16.08
CA LEU A 328 20.35 -9.58 -16.09
C LEU A 328 21.32 -10.75 -15.92
N ARG A 329 20.80 -11.98 -15.78
CA ARG A 329 21.58 -13.22 -15.54
C ARG A 329 22.46 -13.14 -14.28
N ILE A 330 21.97 -12.45 -13.25
CA ILE A 330 22.61 -12.33 -11.95
C ILE A 330 22.09 -13.46 -11.07
N ALA A 331 22.95 -14.41 -10.73
CA ALA A 331 22.63 -15.45 -9.76
C ALA A 331 22.56 -14.87 -8.34
N PRO A 332 21.59 -15.31 -7.50
CA PRO A 332 21.66 -15.13 -6.06
C PRO A 332 22.94 -15.79 -5.53
N GLY A 333 23.66 -15.14 -4.62
CA GLY A 333 24.93 -15.66 -4.11
C GLY A 333 25.60 -14.71 -3.14
N GLN A 334 26.83 -15.06 -2.75
CA GLN A 334 27.65 -14.24 -1.85
C GLN A 334 28.02 -12.89 -2.49
N LEU A 335 28.29 -11.93 -1.62
CA LEU A 335 28.79 -10.61 -2.02
C LEU A 335 30.27 -10.75 -2.38
N ASP A 336 30.61 -10.41 -3.61
CA ASP A 336 31.99 -10.29 -4.08
C ASP A 336 32.47 -8.87 -3.77
N LEU A 337 33.03 -8.69 -2.57
CA LEU A 337 33.49 -7.39 -2.08
C LEU A 337 34.85 -7.01 -2.69
N ASP A 338 35.62 -7.97 -3.20
CA ASP A 338 36.92 -7.73 -3.83
C ASP A 338 36.80 -6.90 -5.12
N ARG A 339 35.60 -6.89 -5.73
CA ARG A 339 35.27 -6.10 -6.92
C ARG A 339 34.46 -4.82 -6.65
N ALA A 340 34.16 -4.50 -5.38
CA ALA A 340 33.28 -3.40 -4.98
C ALA A 340 33.81 -1.99 -5.35
N GLY A 341 35.08 -1.86 -5.75
CA GLY A 341 35.69 -0.59 -6.18
C GLY A 341 35.47 -0.19 -7.64
N THR A 342 34.84 -1.04 -8.46
CA THR A 342 34.60 -0.74 -9.89
C THR A 342 33.11 -0.56 -10.17
N LEU A 343 32.75 0.41 -11.02
CA LEU A 343 31.34 0.64 -11.41
C LEU A 343 30.71 -0.60 -12.11
N LYS A 344 31.54 -1.54 -12.58
CA LYS A 344 31.20 -2.71 -13.41
C LYS A 344 31.24 -4.06 -12.66
N PRO A 345 30.64 -4.18 -11.47
CA PRO A 345 29.48 -5.07 -11.51
C PRO A 345 28.30 -4.57 -10.69
N SER A 346 27.25 -4.14 -11.38
CA SER A 346 25.89 -3.99 -10.82
C SER A 346 25.38 -5.27 -10.14
N ALA A 347 25.92 -6.43 -10.52
CA ALA A 347 25.63 -7.71 -9.87
C ALA A 347 25.84 -7.69 -8.35
N THR A 348 26.88 -6.99 -7.86
CA THR A 348 27.13 -6.86 -6.42
C THR A 348 26.01 -6.05 -5.76
N ASP A 349 25.58 -4.95 -6.38
CA ASP A 349 24.48 -4.12 -5.86
C ASP A 349 23.18 -4.91 -5.81
N PHE A 350 22.81 -5.62 -6.88
CA PHE A 350 21.58 -6.41 -6.92
C PHE A 350 21.59 -7.58 -5.92
N ARG A 351 22.74 -8.24 -5.69
CA ARG A 351 22.87 -9.25 -4.64
C ARG A 351 22.74 -8.64 -3.25
N PHE A 352 23.33 -7.47 -3.02
CA PHE A 352 23.19 -6.73 -1.76
C PHE A 352 21.73 -6.34 -1.50
N LEU A 353 21.05 -5.79 -2.51
CA LEU A 353 19.62 -5.48 -2.44
C LEU A 353 18.78 -6.72 -2.13
N HIS A 354 19.09 -7.86 -2.76
CA HIS A 354 18.39 -9.11 -2.49
C HIS A 354 18.58 -9.59 -1.05
N HIS A 355 19.78 -9.44 -0.49
CA HIS A 355 20.07 -9.71 0.91
C HIS A 355 19.27 -8.78 1.82
N ARG A 356 19.35 -7.46 1.62
CA ARG A 356 18.63 -6.45 2.42
C ARG A 356 17.12 -6.64 2.39
N LEU A 357 16.52 -6.88 1.23
CA LEU A 357 15.07 -7.16 1.13
C LEU A 357 14.68 -8.47 1.82
N THR A 358 15.57 -9.48 1.83
CA THR A 358 15.32 -10.74 2.55
C THR A 358 15.36 -10.52 4.06
N GLU A 359 16.35 -9.77 4.57
CA GLU A 359 16.39 -9.37 5.99
C GLU A 359 15.16 -8.55 6.38
N LEU A 360 14.81 -7.56 5.57
CA LEU A 360 13.66 -6.70 5.79
C LEU A 360 12.34 -7.51 5.80
N SER A 361 12.19 -8.49 4.91
CA SER A 361 11.04 -9.39 4.90
C SER A 361 10.92 -10.19 6.21
N GLN A 362 12.05 -10.64 6.78
CA GLN A 362 12.05 -11.33 8.07
C GLN A 362 11.69 -10.37 9.22
N VAL A 363 12.19 -9.14 9.20
CA VAL A 363 11.83 -8.11 10.19
C VAL A 363 10.31 -7.84 10.14
N VAL A 364 9.75 -7.65 8.95
CA VAL A 364 8.31 -7.43 8.77
C VAL A 364 7.49 -8.61 9.30
N SER A 365 7.89 -9.85 9.00
CA SER A 365 7.20 -11.05 9.50
C SER A 365 7.23 -11.15 11.02
N ARG A 366 8.37 -10.83 11.65
CA ARG A 366 8.48 -10.76 13.12
C ARG A 366 7.55 -9.70 13.73
N VAL A 367 7.53 -8.49 13.15
CA VAL A 367 6.65 -7.40 13.61
C VAL A 367 5.18 -7.78 13.41
N ASN A 368 4.84 -8.46 12.32
CA ASN A 368 3.50 -8.96 12.05
C ASN A 368 3.04 -9.94 13.14
N GLY A 369 3.91 -10.88 13.54
CA GLY A 369 3.62 -11.79 14.65
C GLY A 369 3.38 -11.08 15.99
N SER A 370 4.17 -10.05 16.31
CA SER A 370 3.98 -9.23 17.50
C SER A 370 2.65 -8.46 17.49
N ILE A 371 2.26 -7.89 16.34
CA ILE A 371 1.00 -7.15 16.19
C ILE A 371 -0.21 -8.10 16.21
N ALA A 372 -0.12 -9.29 15.60
CA ALA A 372 -1.16 -10.31 15.68
C ALA A 372 -1.41 -10.76 17.14
N SER A 373 -0.33 -10.88 17.92
CA SER A 373 -0.42 -11.17 19.36
C SER A 373 -1.10 -10.03 20.12
N LEU A 374 -0.78 -8.77 19.80
CA LEU A 374 -1.44 -7.60 20.39
C LEU A 374 -2.95 -7.57 20.08
N VAL A 375 -3.35 -7.79 18.83
CA VAL A 375 -4.77 -7.88 18.43
C VAL A 375 -5.48 -8.95 19.27
N SER A 376 -4.87 -10.13 19.42
CA SER A 376 -5.42 -11.21 20.24
C SER A 376 -5.60 -10.81 21.71
N PHE A 377 -4.60 -10.17 22.33
CA PHE A 377 -4.72 -9.68 23.70
C PHE A 377 -5.79 -8.61 23.86
N THR A 378 -5.94 -7.70 22.89
CA THR A 378 -6.99 -6.68 22.93
C THR A 378 -8.39 -7.28 22.81
N GLY A 379 -8.56 -8.30 21.96
CA GLY A 379 -9.81 -9.05 21.81
C GLY A 379 -10.17 -9.87 23.06
N SER A 380 -9.21 -10.57 23.66
CA SER A 380 -9.45 -11.31 24.91
C SER A 380 -9.86 -10.37 26.04
N ARG A 381 -9.26 -9.18 26.13
CA ARG A 381 -9.63 -8.19 27.14
C ARG A 381 -11.03 -7.62 26.92
N SER A 382 -11.44 -7.34 25.68
CA SER A 382 -12.82 -6.88 25.42
C SER A 382 -13.83 -7.95 25.76
N ALA A 383 -13.53 -9.22 25.47
CA ALA A 383 -14.36 -10.36 25.87
C ALA A 383 -14.48 -10.48 27.40
N LEU A 384 -13.36 -10.37 28.14
CA LEU A 384 -13.36 -10.39 29.61
C LEU A 384 -14.21 -9.26 30.20
N LYS A 385 -14.08 -8.03 29.69
CA LYS A 385 -14.91 -6.89 30.13
C LYS A 385 -16.40 -7.13 29.86
N ALA A 386 -16.74 -7.71 28.71
CA ALA A 386 -18.12 -8.05 28.40
C ALA A 386 -18.66 -9.15 29.34
N GLN A 387 -17.83 -10.14 29.67
CA GLN A 387 -18.17 -11.19 30.63
C GLN A 387 -18.38 -10.63 32.04
N GLU A 388 -17.50 -9.75 32.53
CA GLU A 388 -17.65 -9.07 33.82
C GLU A 388 -18.95 -8.27 33.89
N LEU A 389 -19.27 -7.49 32.84
CA LEU A 389 -20.52 -6.75 32.77
C LEU A 389 -21.74 -7.68 32.79
N SER A 390 -21.68 -8.81 32.08
CA SER A 390 -22.76 -9.81 32.07
C SER A 390 -22.98 -10.44 33.44
N LEU A 391 -21.91 -10.70 34.21
CA LEU A 391 -21.99 -11.20 35.57
C LEU A 391 -22.62 -10.17 36.51
N GLN A 392 -22.22 -8.90 36.39
CA GLN A 392 -22.82 -7.81 37.17
C GLN A 392 -24.33 -7.65 36.90
N MET A 393 -24.73 -7.72 35.62
CA MET A 393 -26.14 -7.69 35.23
C MET A 393 -26.91 -8.91 35.75
N ALA A 394 -26.30 -10.10 35.72
CA ALA A 394 -26.89 -11.32 36.27
C ALA A 394 -27.10 -11.20 37.79
N ASP A 395 -26.10 -10.71 38.53
CA ASP A 395 -26.19 -10.48 39.96
C ASP A 395 -27.26 -9.43 40.32
N GLN A 396 -27.36 -8.37 39.52
CA GLN A 396 -28.42 -7.38 39.69
C GLN A 396 -29.81 -7.98 39.44
N SER A 397 -29.96 -8.78 38.38
CA SER A 397 -31.21 -9.50 38.08
C SER A 397 -31.59 -10.46 39.20
N ILE A 398 -30.62 -11.16 39.81
CA ILE A 398 -30.86 -12.02 40.98
C ILE A 398 -31.39 -11.20 42.16
N ARG A 399 -30.79 -10.03 42.44
CA ARG A 399 -31.26 -9.13 43.51
C ARG A 399 -32.67 -8.60 43.22
N ASP A 400 -32.94 -8.19 42.00
CA ASP A 400 -34.25 -7.69 41.60
C ASP A 400 -35.32 -8.79 41.70
N ALA A 401 -35.01 -10.02 41.27
CA ALA A 401 -35.89 -11.18 41.44
C ALA A 401 -36.18 -11.47 42.93
N ASN A 402 -35.18 -11.34 43.81
CA ASN A 402 -35.38 -11.50 45.25
C ASN A 402 -36.27 -10.40 45.84
N ASN A 403 -36.11 -9.15 45.40
CA ASN A 403 -36.98 -8.05 45.82
C ASN A 403 -38.43 -8.25 45.34
N ILE A 404 -38.64 -8.73 44.12
CA ILE A 404 -39.97 -9.06 43.59
C ILE A 404 -40.61 -10.20 44.40
N LYS A 405 -39.84 -11.22 44.77
CA LYS A 405 -40.33 -12.29 45.67
C LYS A 405 -40.79 -11.72 47.01
N ALA A 406 -40.00 -10.84 47.63
CA ALA A 406 -40.36 -10.21 48.90
C ALA A 406 -41.64 -9.37 48.77
N LEU A 407 -41.76 -8.56 47.72
CA LEU A 407 -42.96 -7.74 47.45
C LEU A 407 -44.20 -8.61 47.21
N THR A 408 -44.05 -9.73 46.50
CA THR A 408 -45.15 -10.66 46.24
C THR A 408 -45.65 -11.31 47.53
N ILE A 409 -44.73 -11.74 48.40
CA ILE A 409 -45.08 -12.28 49.73
C ILE A 409 -45.79 -11.21 50.56
N LEU A 410 -45.31 -9.97 50.54
CA LEU A 410 -45.93 -8.87 51.26
C LEU A 410 -47.36 -8.61 50.75
N GLY A 411 -47.57 -8.55 49.43
CA GLY A 411 -48.89 -8.41 48.83
C GLY A 411 -49.84 -9.56 49.18
N LEU A 412 -49.34 -10.80 49.20
CA LEU A 412 -50.12 -11.99 49.56
C LEU A 412 -50.64 -11.93 51.01
N VAL A 413 -49.89 -11.27 51.90
CA VAL A 413 -50.30 -11.04 53.29
C VAL A 413 -51.24 -9.85 53.41
N PHE A 414 -50.92 -8.69 52.83
CA PHE A 414 -51.72 -7.47 53.01
C PHE A 414 -53.07 -7.50 52.32
N ILE A 415 -53.20 -8.09 51.13
CA ILE A 415 -54.45 -8.09 50.36
C ILE A 415 -55.62 -8.72 51.15
N PRO A 416 -55.49 -9.91 51.77
CA PRO A 416 -56.55 -10.52 52.59
C PRO A 416 -56.89 -9.72 53.85
N PHE A 417 -55.89 -9.18 54.54
CA PHE A 417 -56.10 -8.33 55.71
C PHE A 417 -56.85 -7.04 55.35
N SER A 418 -56.46 -6.37 54.25
CA SER A 418 -57.16 -5.17 53.77
C SER A 418 -58.58 -5.46 53.29
N TYR A 419 -58.80 -6.58 52.58
CA TYR A 419 -60.13 -6.97 52.11
C TYR A 419 -61.07 -7.27 53.28
N THR A 420 -60.62 -8.05 54.26
CA THR A 420 -61.41 -8.36 55.46
C THR A 420 -61.67 -7.12 56.30
N ALA A 421 -60.67 -6.24 56.48
CA ALA A 421 -60.87 -4.95 57.16
C ALA A 421 -61.91 -4.08 56.44
N SER A 422 -61.84 -3.97 55.11
CA SER A 422 -62.83 -3.23 54.31
C SER A 422 -64.23 -3.84 54.42
N LEU A 423 -64.35 -5.17 54.36
CA LEU A 423 -65.64 -5.88 54.42
C LEU A 423 -66.31 -5.69 55.79
N PHE A 424 -65.55 -5.81 56.88
CA PHE A 424 -66.07 -5.67 58.24
C PHE A 424 -66.22 -4.21 58.68
N SER A 425 -65.48 -3.26 58.07
CA SER A 425 -65.64 -1.82 58.33
C SER A 425 -66.98 -1.26 57.81
N MET A 426 -67.73 -2.00 56.99
CA MET A 426 -69.03 -1.57 56.46
C MET A 426 -70.21 -1.89 57.40
N ALA A 427 -69.99 -2.59 58.51
CA ALA A 427 -71.05 -3.02 59.42
C ALA A 427 -70.77 -2.55 60.86
N ASP A 428 -71.71 -1.79 61.43
CA ASP A 428 -71.53 -1.08 62.72
C ASP A 428 -71.12 -1.99 63.90
N GLY A 429 -71.52 -3.27 63.87
CA GLY A 429 -71.27 -4.26 64.92
C GLY A 429 -69.84 -4.81 65.00
N TYR A 430 -69.00 -4.59 63.97
CA TYR A 430 -67.64 -5.14 63.88
C TYR A 430 -66.55 -4.07 64.02
N SER A 431 -66.93 -2.85 64.39
CA SER A 431 -66.01 -1.74 64.64
C SER A 431 -65.06 -2.03 65.82
N PRO A 432 -63.90 -1.37 65.92
CA PRO A 432 -62.92 -1.61 67.00
C PRO A 432 -63.47 -1.37 68.42
N SER A 433 -64.57 -0.64 68.57
CA SER A 433 -65.29 -0.41 69.82
C SER A 433 -66.44 -1.41 70.07
N GLY A 434 -66.69 -2.33 69.14
CA GLY A 434 -67.76 -3.33 69.20
C GLY A 434 -67.29 -4.67 69.78
N GLY A 435 -68.20 -5.39 70.46
CA GLY A 435 -67.90 -6.67 71.13
C GLY A 435 -67.52 -7.83 70.21
N SER A 436 -67.68 -7.69 68.89
CA SER A 436 -67.43 -8.75 67.89
C SER A 436 -66.16 -8.55 67.07
N PHE A 437 -65.27 -7.64 67.46
CA PHE A 437 -64.02 -7.34 66.76
C PHE A 437 -63.11 -8.59 66.57
N TRP A 438 -63.17 -9.58 67.46
CA TRP A 438 -62.35 -10.80 67.35
C TRP A 438 -62.63 -11.63 66.08
N ILE A 439 -63.83 -11.50 65.49
CA ILE A 439 -64.22 -12.21 64.27
C ILE A 439 -63.34 -11.79 63.08
N TYR A 440 -62.84 -10.54 63.07
CA TYR A 440 -61.86 -10.09 62.07
C TYR A 440 -60.61 -10.99 62.05
N PHE A 441 -60.03 -11.28 63.22
CA PHE A 441 -58.86 -12.15 63.32
C PHE A 441 -59.19 -13.61 63.00
N ALA A 442 -60.37 -14.07 63.41
CA ALA A 442 -60.84 -15.43 63.15
C ALA A 442 -61.03 -15.75 61.66
N VAL A 443 -61.30 -14.76 60.81
CA VAL A 443 -61.47 -14.92 59.36
C VAL A 443 -60.21 -14.56 58.57
N SER A 444 -59.50 -13.49 58.95
CA SER A 444 -58.33 -12.99 58.20
C SER A 444 -57.11 -13.90 58.29
N LEU A 445 -56.82 -14.48 59.47
CA LEU A 445 -55.69 -15.40 59.66
C LEU A 445 -55.80 -16.68 58.82
N PRO A 446 -56.92 -17.45 58.85
CA PRO A 446 -57.02 -18.66 58.04
C PRO A 446 -57.06 -18.36 56.54
N LEU A 447 -57.69 -17.24 56.11
CA LEU A 447 -57.69 -16.83 54.70
C LEU A 447 -56.28 -16.51 54.19
N THR A 448 -55.50 -15.77 54.98
CA THR A 448 -54.09 -15.47 54.66
C THR A 448 -53.25 -16.75 54.65
N GLY A 449 -53.44 -17.63 55.63
CA GLY A 449 -52.75 -18.92 55.70
C GLY A 449 -53.03 -19.80 54.48
N LEU A 450 -54.28 -19.85 54.02
CA LEU A 450 -54.67 -20.61 52.83
C LEU A 450 -53.99 -20.07 51.56
N LEU A 451 -53.93 -18.74 51.40
CA LEU A 451 -53.27 -18.11 50.25
C LEU A 451 -51.75 -18.33 50.26
N VAL A 452 -51.10 -18.21 51.42
CA VAL A 452 -49.66 -18.51 51.58
C VAL A 452 -49.36 -19.98 51.32
N LEU A 453 -50.16 -20.89 51.89
CA LEU A 453 -50.01 -22.34 51.65
C LEU A 453 -50.26 -22.70 50.18
N GLY A 454 -51.26 -22.09 49.54
CA GLY A 454 -51.55 -22.25 48.12
C GLY A 454 -50.38 -21.80 47.24
N TYR A 455 -49.80 -20.62 47.53
CA TYR A 455 -48.60 -20.13 46.86
C TYR A 455 -47.39 -21.07 47.05
N PHE A 456 -47.16 -21.56 48.26
CA PHE A 456 -46.06 -22.48 48.54
C PHE A 456 -46.25 -23.84 47.84
N PHE A 457 -47.49 -24.34 47.80
CA PHE A 457 -47.83 -25.57 47.10
C PHE A 457 -47.65 -25.43 45.58
N LEU A 458 -48.10 -24.31 45.00
CA LEU A 458 -47.93 -24.00 43.57
C LEU A 458 -46.44 -23.87 43.19
N THR A 459 -45.66 -23.14 43.98
CA THR A 459 -44.23 -22.93 43.71
C THR A 459 -43.38 -24.19 43.88
N LYS A 460 -43.78 -25.12 44.77
CA LYS A 460 -43.06 -26.36 45.02
C LYS A 460 -43.43 -27.49 44.04
N ASN A 461 -44.70 -27.58 43.64
CA ASN A 461 -45.17 -28.67 42.77
C ASN A 461 -45.14 -28.33 41.28
N LEU A 462 -45.19 -27.05 40.92
CA LEU A 462 -45.11 -26.60 39.54
C LEU A 462 -43.68 -26.09 39.27
N HIS A 463 -42.74 -27.02 39.11
CA HIS A 463 -41.48 -26.70 38.44
C HIS A 463 -41.81 -26.28 37.00
N TRP A 464 -41.98 -24.97 36.77
CA TRP A 464 -41.97 -24.41 35.43
C TRP A 464 -40.64 -24.78 34.79
N LYS A 465 -40.69 -25.64 33.78
CA LYS A 465 -39.59 -25.85 32.82
C LYS A 465 -39.39 -24.59 31.99
#